data_AF-A0A817DNA0-F1
#
_entry.id   AF-A0A817DNA0-F1
#
_cell.length_a   1.000
_cell.length_b   1.000
_cell.length_c   1.000
_cell.angle_alpha   90.00
_cell.angle_beta   90.00
_cell.angle_gamma   90.00
#
_symmetry.space_group_name_H-M   'P 1'
#
loop_
_entity.id
_entity.type
_entity.pdbx_description
1 polymer ?
#
loop_
_entity_poly.entity_id
_entity_poly.type
_entity_poly.pdbx_seq_one_letter_code
_entity_poly.pdbx_strand_id
1 'polypeptide(L)'
;MTHKKYNIKDQTPKFLELFFLKSKNDLILDEYSWDNWPYTLTIIENIDYYIRIIIQSYYINNNLSIINNNSQLYFTLNDEQIKSLKDYEIINIAERLDEKKDYRLDEDPTRNLSIKKPNILPLQLNTKWYENWPNNQSSMCVYKLIELNIFNENNDEKSFFTKTTNKILWSSIIKAQKMIYHRFHQKMITNIDKWIDKTFSDIYEEEKLLKKYISEQQIQLLDLNKQQ
;
A
#
# COMPACT_ATOMS: atom_id res chain seq x y z
N MET A 1 8.39 11.55 11.21
CA MET A 1 8.55 11.42 9.75
C MET A 1 9.52 10.28 9.49
N THR A 2 9.13 9.31 8.67
CA THR A 2 10.02 8.25 8.18
C THR A 2 10.38 8.52 6.73
N HIS A 3 11.61 8.21 6.34
CA HIS A 3 12.08 8.28 4.96
C HIS A 3 12.65 6.92 4.56
N LYS A 4 12.21 6.40 3.42
CA LYS A 4 12.65 5.12 2.86
C LYS A 4 12.96 5.28 1.39
N LYS A 5 13.95 4.52 0.90
CA LYS A 5 14.29 4.44 -0.51
C LYS A 5 14.01 3.03 -1.01
N TYR A 6 13.24 2.91 -2.09
CA TYR A 6 12.99 1.64 -2.75
C TYR A 6 13.69 1.62 -4.10
N ASN A 7 14.65 0.72 -4.27
CA ASN A 7 15.17 0.39 -5.58
C ASN A 7 14.26 -0.68 -6.19
N ILE A 8 13.48 -0.31 -7.20
CA ILE A 8 12.43 -1.17 -7.78
C ILE A 8 12.78 -1.69 -9.16
N LYS A 9 14.02 -1.50 -9.63
CA LYS A 9 14.46 -1.87 -10.99
C LYS A 9 14.05 -3.30 -11.35
N ASP A 10 14.44 -4.28 -10.54
CA ASP A 10 14.19 -5.71 -10.82
C ASP A 10 12.72 -6.14 -10.63
N GLN A 11 11.90 -5.29 -10.02
CA GLN A 11 10.49 -5.55 -9.70
C GLN A 11 9.54 -4.80 -10.64
N THR A 12 10.08 -4.00 -11.56
CA THR A 12 9.29 -3.15 -12.44
C THR A 12 8.91 -3.92 -13.71
N PRO A 13 7.64 -3.88 -14.14
CA PRO A 13 7.24 -4.44 -15.43
C PRO A 13 8.05 -3.84 -16.60
N LYS A 14 8.50 -4.68 -17.53
CA LYS A 14 9.35 -4.27 -18.67
C LYS A 14 8.79 -3.12 -19.52
N PHE A 15 7.47 -2.99 -19.64
CA PHE A 15 6.88 -1.88 -20.37
C PHE A 15 7.02 -0.54 -19.63
N LEU A 16 6.98 -0.56 -18.29
CA LEU A 16 7.27 0.62 -17.46
C LEU A 16 8.76 0.94 -17.50
N GLU A 17 9.64 -0.06 -17.47
CA GLU A 17 11.06 0.15 -17.73
C GLU A 17 11.27 0.91 -19.04
N LEU A 18 10.61 0.53 -20.14
CA LEU A 18 10.73 1.23 -21.43
C LEU A 18 10.35 2.72 -21.37
N PHE A 19 9.39 3.10 -20.52
CA PHE A 19 9.05 4.50 -20.29
C PHE A 19 10.11 5.23 -19.45
N PHE A 20 10.76 4.53 -18.54
CA PHE A 20 11.78 5.05 -17.62
C PHE A 20 13.22 4.93 -18.16
N LEU A 21 13.44 4.16 -19.24
CA LEU A 21 14.73 3.81 -19.86
C LEU A 21 15.54 4.99 -20.44
N LYS A 22 15.07 6.23 -20.30
CA LYS A 22 15.84 7.41 -20.73
C LYS A 22 16.97 7.80 -19.76
N SER A 23 16.92 7.43 -18.49
CA SER A 23 18.03 7.67 -17.56
C SER A 23 18.74 6.36 -17.24
N LYS A 24 20.08 6.39 -17.23
CA LYS A 24 20.95 5.27 -16.83
C LYS A 24 20.93 5.02 -15.31
N ASN A 25 20.05 5.69 -14.57
CA ASN A 25 20.00 5.65 -13.12
C ASN A 25 19.03 4.57 -12.64
N ASP A 26 19.32 4.01 -11.47
CA ASP A 26 18.41 3.06 -10.84
C ASP A 26 17.04 3.72 -10.57
N LEU A 27 15.97 2.97 -10.79
CA LEU A 27 14.60 3.42 -10.50
C LEU A 27 14.41 3.42 -8.97
N ILE A 28 14.83 4.52 -8.35
CA ILE A 28 14.74 4.75 -6.90
C ILE A 28 13.50 5.57 -6.61
N LEU A 29 12.62 5.05 -5.74
CA LEU A 29 11.49 5.80 -5.21
C LEU A 29 11.82 6.26 -3.79
N ASP A 30 11.70 7.56 -3.53
CA ASP A 30 11.78 8.14 -2.20
C ASP A 30 10.37 8.16 -1.58
N GLU A 31 10.18 7.45 -0.47
CA GLU A 31 8.96 7.48 0.34
C GLU A 31 9.19 8.31 1.60
N TYR A 32 8.38 9.35 1.76
CA TYR A 32 8.24 10.13 2.98
C TYR A 32 6.89 9.80 3.60
N SER A 33 6.88 9.46 4.89
CA SER A 33 5.62 9.20 5.61
C SER A 33 5.55 9.95 6.93
N TRP A 34 4.39 10.54 7.18
CA TRP A 34 3.99 11.19 8.41
C TRP A 34 2.83 10.40 9.01
N ASP A 35 3.17 9.56 9.99
CA ASP A 35 2.19 8.80 10.74
C ASP A 35 1.71 9.62 11.94
N ASN A 36 0.44 10.01 11.91
CA ASN A 36 -0.24 10.71 12.99
C ASN A 36 -1.61 10.06 13.21
N TRP A 37 -1.58 8.79 13.64
CA TRP A 37 -2.77 7.98 13.87
C TRP A 37 -3.93 8.80 14.50
N PRO A 38 -5.13 8.81 13.90
CA PRO A 38 -5.64 7.92 12.86
C PRO A 38 -5.48 8.46 11.42
N TYR A 39 -4.57 9.41 11.17
CA TYR A 39 -4.28 9.92 9.84
C TYR A 39 -2.81 9.67 9.46
N THR A 40 -2.59 9.22 8.24
CA THR A 40 -1.24 9.06 7.70
C THR A 40 -1.15 9.70 6.33
N LEU A 41 -0.14 10.53 6.13
CA LEU A 41 0.24 11.06 4.82
C LEU A 41 1.51 10.35 4.36
N THR A 42 1.46 9.75 3.18
CA THR A 42 2.64 9.16 2.54
C THR A 42 2.81 9.77 1.16
N ILE A 43 4.01 10.27 0.89
CA ILE A 43 4.42 10.81 -0.41
C ILE A 43 5.50 9.90 -0.96
N ILE A 44 5.26 9.31 -2.12
CA ILE A 44 6.24 8.50 -2.86
C ILE A 44 6.60 9.27 -4.12
N GLU A 45 7.86 9.65 -4.28
CA GLU A 45 8.28 10.42 -5.45
C GLU A 45 9.53 9.88 -6.10
N ASN A 46 9.64 10.16 -7.39
CA ASN A 46 10.88 10.05 -8.14
C ASN A 46 11.08 11.36 -8.89
N ILE A 47 12.12 12.08 -8.49
CA ILE A 47 12.45 13.41 -9.00
C ILE A 47 12.90 13.32 -10.47
N ASP A 48 13.68 12.29 -10.82
CA ASP A 48 14.20 12.09 -12.19
C ASP A 48 13.07 11.87 -13.22
N TYR A 49 11.93 11.32 -12.78
CA TYR A 49 10.76 11.10 -13.63
C TYR A 49 9.61 12.07 -13.37
N TYR A 50 9.80 13.06 -12.47
CA TYR A 50 8.78 14.05 -12.11
C TYR A 50 7.43 13.43 -11.75
N ILE A 51 7.45 12.30 -11.04
CA ILE A 51 6.26 11.59 -10.58
C ILE A 51 6.18 11.65 -9.06
N ARG A 52 5.01 12.01 -8.55
CA ARG A 52 4.67 11.96 -7.13
C ARG A 52 3.34 11.24 -6.94
N ILE A 53 3.33 10.25 -6.07
CA ILE A 53 2.15 9.54 -5.61
C ILE A 53 1.88 10.01 -4.19
N ILE A 54 0.71 10.57 -3.96
CA ILE A 54 0.27 11.02 -2.63
C ILE A 54 -0.77 10.02 -2.14
N ILE A 55 -0.56 9.49 -0.94
CA ILE A 55 -1.45 8.53 -0.31
C ILE A 55 -1.87 9.12 1.03
N GLN A 56 -3.15 9.44 1.15
CA GLN A 56 -3.76 9.87 2.40
C GLN A 56 -4.56 8.70 2.97
N SER A 57 -4.27 8.31 4.19
CA SER A 57 -4.95 7.21 4.88
C SER A 57 -5.68 7.72 6.10
N TYR A 58 -6.95 7.30 6.26
CA TYR A 58 -7.75 7.60 7.44
C TYR A 58 -8.29 6.29 8.04
N TYR A 59 -8.05 6.07 9.32
CA TYR A 59 -8.37 4.84 10.04
C TYR A 59 -9.61 5.05 10.92
N ILE A 60 -10.69 4.33 10.65
CA ILE A 60 -11.99 4.57 11.30
C ILE A 60 -12.56 3.28 11.85
N ASN A 61 -12.98 3.33 13.11
CA ASN A 61 -13.74 2.28 13.75
C ASN A 61 -15.20 2.40 13.30
N ASN A 62 -15.55 1.74 12.21
CA ASN A 62 -16.93 1.69 11.70
C ASN A 62 -17.26 0.28 11.22
N ASN A 63 -18.47 -0.17 11.56
CA ASN A 63 -19.13 -1.23 10.82
C ASN A 63 -19.46 -0.65 9.43
N LEU A 64 -19.20 -1.39 8.35
CA LEU A 64 -19.25 -0.94 6.95
C LEU A 64 -20.62 -0.35 6.47
N SER A 65 -21.61 -0.18 7.34
CA SER A 65 -22.94 0.37 7.05
C SER A 65 -22.93 1.81 6.51
N ILE A 66 -21.79 2.51 6.51
CA ILE A 66 -21.67 3.90 6.03
C ILE A 66 -21.27 4.02 4.54
N ILE A 67 -20.95 2.93 3.84
CA ILE A 67 -20.62 3.01 2.40
C ILE A 67 -21.84 3.36 1.51
N ASN A 68 -23.06 3.32 2.06
CA ASN A 68 -24.28 3.50 1.26
C ASN A 68 -24.77 4.95 1.08
N ASN A 69 -24.15 5.96 1.68
CA ASN A 69 -24.59 7.35 1.48
C ASN A 69 -23.39 8.22 1.09
N ASN A 70 -23.55 8.98 0.01
CA ASN A 70 -22.62 9.96 -0.58
C ASN A 70 -22.22 11.12 0.37
N SER A 71 -22.02 10.88 1.66
CA SER A 71 -21.96 11.92 2.68
C SER A 71 -21.06 11.51 3.85
N GLN A 72 -19.78 11.27 3.57
CA GLN A 72 -18.65 11.64 4.42
C GLN A 72 -17.37 11.14 3.72
N LEU A 73 -16.91 11.90 2.73
CA LEU A 73 -15.48 11.84 2.41
C LEU A 73 -14.77 12.38 3.66
N TYR A 74 -14.07 11.50 4.39
CA TYR A 74 -13.21 11.90 5.51
C TYR A 74 -12.05 12.79 5.06
N PHE A 75 -11.86 12.89 3.74
CA PHE A 75 -10.93 13.79 3.09
C PHE A 75 -11.65 15.07 2.69
N THR A 76 -11.06 16.22 2.98
CA THR A 76 -11.51 17.50 2.42
C THR A 76 -11.07 17.57 0.97
N LEU A 77 -11.98 17.21 0.06
CA LEU A 77 -11.76 17.26 -1.38
C LEU A 77 -12.43 18.50 -1.98
N ASN A 78 -11.76 19.11 -2.95
CA ASN A 78 -12.36 20.17 -3.76
C ASN A 78 -13.30 19.60 -4.84
N ASP A 79 -14.10 20.45 -5.46
CA ASP A 79 -15.10 20.03 -6.45
C ASP A 79 -14.50 19.30 -7.66
N GLU A 80 -13.25 19.61 -8.04
CA GLU A 80 -12.56 18.96 -9.15
C GLU A 80 -12.09 17.54 -8.78
N GLN A 81 -11.59 17.36 -7.56
CA GLN A 81 -11.25 16.06 -6.99
C GLN A 81 -12.49 15.18 -6.87
N ILE A 82 -13.61 15.72 -6.39
CA ILE A 82 -14.89 14.99 -6.31
C ILE A 82 -15.37 14.53 -7.69
N LYS A 83 -15.26 15.38 -8.71
CA LYS A 83 -15.63 15.02 -10.10
C LYS A 83 -14.69 14.00 -10.74
N SER A 84 -13.43 13.97 -10.32
CA SER A 84 -12.40 13.08 -10.87
C SER A 84 -12.25 11.76 -10.10
N LEU A 85 -12.84 11.65 -8.90
CA LEU A 85 -13.02 10.40 -8.18
C LEU A 85 -13.78 9.42 -9.08
N LYS A 86 -13.04 8.45 -9.60
CA LYS A 86 -13.63 7.22 -10.13
C LYS A 86 -14.11 6.40 -8.94
N ASP A 87 -15.15 5.60 -9.13
CA ASP A 87 -15.76 4.73 -8.12
C ASP A 87 -14.75 4.17 -7.11
N TYR A 88 -15.15 4.09 -5.84
CA TYR A 88 -14.31 3.51 -4.80
C TYR A 88 -14.11 2.01 -5.06
N GLU A 89 -12.90 1.51 -4.77
CA GLU A 89 -12.60 0.09 -4.85
C GLU A 89 -12.45 -0.49 -3.45
N ILE A 90 -13.21 -1.55 -3.14
CA ILE A 90 -13.08 -2.28 -1.89
C ILE A 90 -12.01 -3.36 -2.07
N ILE A 91 -11.01 -3.35 -1.19
CA ILE A 91 -10.01 -4.42 -1.13
C ILE A 91 -10.53 -5.51 -0.20
N ASN A 92 -11.00 -6.61 -0.78
CA ASN A 92 -11.45 -7.78 -0.01
C ASN A 92 -10.28 -8.76 0.22
N ILE A 93 -9.78 -8.84 1.45
CA ILE A 93 -8.67 -9.75 1.81
C ILE A 93 -9.02 -11.25 1.73
N ALA A 94 -10.31 -11.59 1.65
CA ALA A 94 -10.77 -12.96 1.44
C ALA A 94 -10.93 -13.30 -0.06
N GLU A 95 -10.67 -12.36 -0.97
CA GLU A 95 -10.68 -12.60 -2.40
C GLU A 95 -9.34 -13.21 -2.84
N ARG A 96 -9.40 -14.13 -3.82
CA ARG A 96 -8.18 -14.70 -4.40
C ARG A 96 -7.69 -13.87 -5.59
N LEU A 97 -6.86 -12.86 -5.29
CA LEU A 97 -6.24 -12.01 -6.32
C LEU A 97 -4.87 -12.51 -6.81
N ASP A 98 -4.19 -13.39 -6.07
CA ASP A 98 -2.83 -13.82 -6.42
C ASP A 98 -2.79 -14.76 -7.63
N GLU A 99 -1.82 -14.53 -8.51
CA GLU A 99 -1.38 -15.53 -9.46
C GLU A 99 -0.91 -16.78 -8.71
N LYS A 100 -1.16 -17.98 -9.25
CA LYS A 100 -0.86 -19.26 -8.57
C LYS A 100 0.57 -19.37 -8.01
N LYS A 101 1.53 -18.68 -8.63
CA LYS A 101 2.95 -18.65 -8.24
C LYS A 101 3.27 -17.83 -6.99
N ASP A 102 2.48 -16.79 -6.72
CA ASP A 102 2.73 -15.85 -5.61
C ASP A 102 1.92 -16.22 -4.36
N TYR A 103 0.96 -17.14 -4.50
CA TYR A 103 0.09 -17.57 -3.42
C TYR A 103 0.86 -18.36 -2.35
N ARG A 104 0.66 -17.95 -1.09
CA ARG A 104 1.27 -18.55 0.09
C ARG A 104 0.19 -19.03 1.05
N LEU A 105 0.24 -20.31 1.40
CA LEU A 105 -0.79 -20.96 2.23
C LEU A 105 -0.82 -20.39 3.65
N ASP A 106 0.32 -20.02 4.21
CA ASP A 106 0.49 -19.43 5.54
C ASP A 106 0.02 -17.96 5.61
N GLU A 107 -0.18 -17.32 4.46
CA GLU A 107 -0.64 -15.95 4.35
C GLU A 107 -2.13 -15.87 3.93
N ASP A 108 -2.80 -17.02 3.73
CA ASP A 108 -4.20 -17.09 3.30
C ASP A 108 -5.18 -16.98 4.49
N PRO A 109 -5.94 -15.87 4.63
CA PRO A 109 -6.88 -15.71 5.73
C PRO A 109 -8.11 -16.62 5.63
N THR A 110 -8.33 -17.29 4.50
CA THR A 110 -9.46 -18.21 4.31
C THR A 110 -9.16 -19.63 4.78
N ARG A 111 -7.88 -19.90 5.11
CA ARG A 111 -7.40 -21.22 5.55
C ARG A 111 -6.75 -21.18 6.93
N ASN A 112 -6.06 -20.09 7.26
CA ASN A 112 -5.39 -19.98 8.54
C ASN A 112 -6.37 -19.72 9.68
N LEU A 113 -6.07 -20.31 10.83
CA LEU A 113 -6.81 -20.14 12.08
C LEU A 113 -5.94 -19.32 13.03
N SER A 114 -6.58 -18.46 13.82
CA SER A 114 -5.91 -17.74 14.91
C SER A 114 -6.30 -18.37 16.24
N ILE A 115 -5.30 -18.63 17.09
CA ILE A 115 -5.49 -19.15 18.44
C ILE A 115 -6.05 -18.05 19.35
N LYS A 116 -5.57 -16.81 19.21
CA LYS A 116 -6.00 -15.68 20.05
C LYS A 116 -7.30 -15.04 19.58
N LYS A 117 -7.67 -15.22 18.31
CA LYS A 117 -8.87 -14.68 17.67
C LYS A 117 -9.59 -15.73 16.80
N PRO A 118 -10.08 -16.83 17.38
CA PRO A 118 -10.75 -17.91 16.65
C PRO A 118 -12.09 -17.49 16.03
N ASN A 119 -12.67 -16.37 16.48
CA ASN A 119 -13.94 -15.85 15.96
C ASN A 119 -13.77 -14.91 14.74
N ILE A 120 -12.53 -14.59 14.36
CA ILE A 120 -12.18 -13.69 13.25
C ILE A 120 -11.72 -14.49 12.02
N LEU A 121 -10.92 -15.55 12.25
CA LEU A 121 -10.37 -16.43 11.22
C LEU A 121 -10.90 -17.85 11.39
N PRO A 122 -11.16 -18.59 10.29
CA PRO A 122 -10.85 -18.24 8.91
C PRO A 122 -11.97 -17.41 8.27
N LEU A 123 -11.61 -16.58 7.30
CA LEU A 123 -12.59 -15.86 6.48
C LEU A 123 -13.21 -16.77 5.43
N GLN A 124 -14.45 -16.49 5.05
CA GLN A 124 -15.09 -17.22 3.97
C GLN A 124 -14.57 -16.71 2.61
N LEU A 125 -14.00 -17.61 1.81
CA LEU A 125 -13.39 -17.30 0.51
C LEU A 125 -14.37 -16.65 -0.46
N ASN A 126 -13.94 -15.57 -1.12
CA ASN A 126 -14.68 -14.83 -2.15
C ASN A 126 -16.07 -14.35 -1.70
N THR A 127 -16.30 -14.17 -0.39
CA THR A 127 -17.52 -13.53 0.10
C THR A 127 -17.22 -12.13 0.58
N LYS A 128 -18.28 -11.32 0.64
CA LYS A 128 -18.25 -10.02 1.30
C LYS A 128 -18.48 -10.20 2.79
N TRP A 129 -17.61 -10.96 3.45
CA TRP A 129 -17.66 -11.28 4.88
C TRP A 129 -17.85 -10.03 5.75
N TYR A 130 -17.31 -8.90 5.30
CA TYR A 130 -17.40 -7.59 5.94
C TYR A 130 -18.83 -6.99 5.96
N GLU A 131 -19.73 -7.39 5.06
CA GLU A 131 -21.13 -6.91 5.06
C GLU A 131 -21.94 -7.53 6.22
N ASN A 132 -21.55 -8.73 6.66
CA ASN A 132 -22.21 -9.45 7.75
C ASN A 132 -21.33 -9.52 9.02
N TRP A 133 -20.43 -8.55 9.19
CA TRP A 133 -19.53 -8.55 10.34
C TRP A 133 -20.31 -8.39 11.66
N PRO A 134 -20.06 -9.24 12.68
CA PRO A 134 -20.81 -9.18 13.94
C PRO A 134 -20.61 -7.85 14.67
N ASN A 135 -21.69 -7.20 15.11
CA ASN A 135 -21.63 -5.92 15.84
C ASN A 135 -20.85 -5.99 17.16
N ASN A 136 -20.73 -7.18 17.75
CA ASN A 136 -19.98 -7.40 18.99
C ASN A 136 -18.47 -7.65 18.76
N GLN A 137 -18.02 -7.67 17.50
CA GLN A 137 -16.61 -7.78 17.15
C GLN A 137 -16.08 -6.43 16.67
N SER A 138 -14.90 -6.04 17.14
CA SER A 138 -14.24 -4.83 16.69
C SER A 138 -13.95 -4.90 15.19
N SER A 139 -14.29 -3.83 14.47
CA SER A 139 -14.00 -3.64 13.06
C SER A 139 -13.36 -2.28 12.86
N MET A 140 -12.54 -2.17 11.83
CA MET A 140 -11.98 -0.91 11.36
C MET A 140 -11.95 -0.91 9.85
N CYS A 141 -12.09 0.27 9.26
CA CYS A 141 -11.93 0.51 7.84
C CYS A 141 -10.79 1.52 7.64
N VAL A 142 -9.95 1.27 6.64
CA VAL A 142 -8.89 2.20 6.23
C VAL A 142 -9.26 2.77 4.87
N TYR A 143 -9.62 4.04 4.86
CA TYR A 143 -9.86 4.76 3.61
C TYR A 143 -8.52 5.27 3.11
N LYS A 144 -8.14 4.88 1.89
CA LYS A 144 -6.90 5.31 1.25
C LYS A 144 -7.22 6.09 -0.01
N LEU A 145 -7.02 7.39 0.03
CA LEU A 145 -7.07 8.24 -1.14
C LEU A 145 -5.69 8.25 -1.79
N ILE A 146 -5.64 7.95 -3.08
CA ILE A 146 -4.42 7.91 -3.87
C ILE A 146 -4.53 9.00 -4.93
N GLU A 147 -3.50 9.82 -5.04
CA GLU A 147 -3.36 10.84 -6.07
C GLU A 147 -2.03 10.63 -6.80
N LEU A 148 -2.02 10.88 -8.11
CA LEU A 148 -0.83 10.83 -8.94
C LEU A 148 -0.63 12.19 -9.57
N ASN A 149 0.45 12.86 -9.16
CA ASN A 149 0.86 14.14 -9.68
C ASN A 149 2.07 13.91 -10.58
N ILE A 150 1.97 14.39 -11.81
CA ILE A 150 3.05 14.40 -12.79
C ILE A 150 3.41 15.86 -13.01
N PHE A 151 4.62 16.23 -12.64
CA PHE A 151 5.12 17.59 -12.69
C PHE A 151 6.20 17.75 -13.76
N ASN A 152 6.71 18.97 -13.94
CA ASN A 152 7.86 19.27 -14.80
C ASN A 152 9.05 19.78 -13.95
N GLU A 153 10.15 20.14 -14.60
CA GLU A 153 11.36 20.67 -13.94
C GLU A 153 11.11 21.91 -13.08
N ASN A 154 10.06 22.68 -13.39
CA ASN A 154 9.68 23.89 -12.65
C ASN A 154 8.64 23.61 -11.55
N ASN A 155 8.33 22.34 -11.24
CA ASN A 155 7.25 21.91 -10.36
C ASN A 155 5.84 22.35 -10.80
N ASP A 156 5.66 22.75 -12.06
CA ASP A 156 4.31 22.95 -12.59
C ASP A 156 3.68 21.58 -12.87
N GLU A 157 2.39 21.43 -12.57
CA GLU A 157 1.59 20.23 -12.89
C GLU A 157 1.24 20.12 -14.38
N LYS A 158 2.24 20.33 -15.25
CA LYS A 158 2.15 20.13 -16.70
C LYS A 158 2.89 18.85 -17.06
N SER A 159 2.11 17.79 -17.25
CA SER A 159 2.61 16.49 -17.68
C SER A 159 3.43 16.57 -18.97
N PHE A 160 4.66 16.04 -18.93
CA PHE A 160 5.47 15.80 -20.13
C PHE A 160 4.92 14.64 -20.98
N PHE A 161 4.20 13.70 -20.36
CA PHE A 161 3.66 12.52 -21.02
C PHE A 161 2.32 12.78 -21.73
N THR A 162 2.01 11.94 -22.73
CA THR A 162 0.71 11.97 -23.41
C THR A 162 -0.42 11.51 -22.48
N LYS A 163 -1.66 11.97 -22.74
CA LYS A 163 -2.86 11.56 -21.97
C LYS A 163 -3.00 10.03 -21.86
N THR A 164 -2.68 9.30 -22.94
CA THR A 164 -2.72 7.83 -22.98
C THR A 164 -1.69 7.22 -22.03
N THR A 165 -0.47 7.76 -22.02
CA THR A 165 0.61 7.29 -21.15
C THR A 165 0.26 7.50 -19.68
N ASN A 166 -0.29 8.66 -19.32
CA ASN A 166 -0.75 8.95 -17.96
C ASN A 166 -1.82 7.96 -17.49
N LYS A 167 -2.75 7.59 -18.37
CA LYS A 167 -3.80 6.61 -18.06
C LYS A 167 -3.22 5.21 -17.80
N ILE A 168 -2.23 4.79 -18.59
CA ILE A 168 -1.56 3.48 -18.43
C ILE A 168 -0.74 3.45 -17.14
N LEU A 169 0.02 4.51 -16.87
CA LEU A 169 0.81 4.66 -15.64
C LEU A 169 -0.11 4.62 -14.42
N TRP A 170 -1.17 5.43 -14.41
CA TRP A 170 -2.18 5.44 -13.34
C TRP A 170 -2.77 4.06 -13.08
N SER A 171 -3.23 3.37 -14.13
CA SER A 171 -3.79 2.02 -14.02
C SER A 171 -2.79 1.03 -13.41
N SER A 172 -1.52 1.13 -13.82
CA SER A 172 -0.45 0.25 -13.32
C SER A 172 -0.15 0.52 -11.85
N ILE A 173 -0.09 1.79 -11.45
CA ILE A 173 0.12 2.19 -10.06
C ILE A 173 -1.04 1.72 -9.18
N ILE A 174 -2.28 1.96 -9.59
CA ILE A 174 -3.46 1.51 -8.83
C ILE A 174 -3.49 -0.01 -8.69
N LYS A 175 -3.20 -0.76 -9.76
CA LYS A 175 -3.10 -2.22 -9.70
C LYS A 175 -2.02 -2.67 -8.72
N ALA A 176 -0.83 -2.05 -8.77
CA ALA A 176 0.26 -2.38 -7.85
C ALA A 176 -0.10 -2.07 -6.40
N GLN A 177 -0.66 -0.89 -6.12
CA GLN A 177 -1.11 -0.47 -4.79
C GLN A 177 -2.18 -1.42 -4.24
N LYS A 178 -3.17 -1.79 -5.07
CA LYS A 178 -4.19 -2.78 -4.69
C LYS A 178 -3.56 -4.10 -4.26
N MET A 179 -2.62 -4.63 -5.05
CA MET A 179 -1.93 -5.88 -4.72
C MET A 179 -1.11 -5.77 -3.44
N ILE A 180 -0.38 -4.66 -3.25
CA ILE A 180 0.40 -4.40 -2.03
C ILE A 180 -0.51 -4.38 -0.82
N TYR A 181 -1.60 -3.62 -0.85
CA TYR A 181 -2.54 -3.54 0.28
C TYR A 181 -3.24 -4.86 0.53
N HIS A 182 -3.69 -5.56 -0.51
CA HIS A 182 -4.31 -6.87 -0.36
C HIS A 182 -3.39 -7.84 0.38
N ARG A 183 -2.16 -8.02 -0.09
CA ARG A 183 -1.16 -8.91 0.52
C ARG A 183 -0.76 -8.45 1.91
N PHE A 184 -0.55 -7.16 2.11
CA PHE A 184 -0.20 -6.60 3.41
C PHE A 184 -1.26 -6.91 4.46
N HIS A 185 -2.54 -6.68 4.16
CA HIS A 185 -3.62 -6.91 5.12
C HIS A 185 -3.90 -8.41 5.33
N GLN A 186 -3.71 -9.25 4.29
CA GLN A 186 -3.72 -10.72 4.45
C GLN A 186 -2.63 -11.19 5.42
N LYS A 187 -1.39 -10.72 5.24
CA LYS A 187 -0.27 -11.02 6.15
C LYS A 187 -0.54 -10.50 7.55
N MET A 188 -1.08 -9.30 7.68
CA MET A 188 -1.36 -8.68 8.97
C MET A 188 -2.37 -9.51 9.75
N ILE A 189 -3.49 -9.90 9.12
CA ILE A 189 -4.54 -10.66 9.83
C ILE A 189 -4.12 -12.10 10.14
N THR A 190 -3.43 -12.77 9.22
CA THR A 190 -2.96 -14.15 9.44
C THR A 190 -1.89 -14.23 10.52
N ASN A 191 -1.09 -13.18 10.68
CA ASN A 191 -0.09 -13.08 11.75
C ASN A 191 -0.63 -12.43 13.04
N ILE A 192 -1.96 -12.28 13.22
CA ILE A 192 -2.54 -11.61 14.39
C ILE A 192 -2.02 -12.15 15.73
N ASP A 193 -1.81 -13.46 15.84
CA ASP A 193 -1.31 -14.08 17.06
C ASP A 193 0.09 -13.58 17.46
N LYS A 194 0.90 -13.13 16.49
CA LYS A 194 2.26 -12.64 16.71
C LYS A 194 2.32 -11.20 17.22
N TRP A 195 1.29 -10.38 16.95
CA TRP A 195 1.35 -8.94 17.24
C TRP A 195 0.23 -8.44 18.15
N ILE A 196 -0.87 -9.17 18.34
CA ILE A 196 -2.03 -8.67 19.10
C ILE A 196 -1.73 -8.32 20.57
N ASP A 197 -0.74 -8.98 21.18
CA ASP A 197 -0.34 -8.73 22.57
C ASP A 197 0.89 -7.81 22.69
N LYS A 198 1.41 -7.31 21.58
CA LYS A 198 2.58 -6.42 21.60
C LYS A 198 2.17 -5.02 22.02
N THR A 199 3.01 -4.40 22.82
CA THR A 199 2.91 -2.97 23.14
C THR A 199 3.60 -2.15 22.05
N PHE A 200 3.32 -0.84 22.00
CA PHE A 200 4.07 0.06 21.13
C PHE A 200 5.58 0.03 21.39
N SER A 201 6.00 -0.15 22.65
CA SER A 201 7.43 -0.26 23.00
C SER A 201 8.09 -1.45 22.32
N ASP A 202 7.44 -2.62 22.35
CA ASP A 202 7.97 -3.83 21.71
C ASP A 202 8.12 -3.63 20.20
N ILE A 203 7.13 -2.97 19.58
CA ILE A 203 7.16 -2.65 18.14
C ILE A 203 8.34 -1.73 17.81
N TYR A 204 8.59 -0.70 18.63
CA TYR A 204 9.72 0.22 18.41
C TYR A 204 11.08 -0.47 18.54
N GLU A 205 11.24 -1.39 19.49
CA GLU A 205 12.47 -2.17 19.64
C GLU A 205 12.72 -3.08 18.43
N GLU A 206 11.68 -3.78 17.97
CA GLU A 206 11.76 -4.61 16.77
C GLU A 206 12.06 -3.79 15.51
N GLU A 207 11.45 -2.61 15.36
CA GLU A 207 11.74 -1.71 14.24
C GLU A 207 13.22 -1.28 14.24
N LYS A 208 13.78 -0.98 15.42
CA LYS A 208 15.20 -0.61 15.56
C LYS A 208 16.13 -1.75 15.17
N LEU A 209 15.84 -2.98 15.62
CA LEU A 209 16.61 -4.17 15.28
C LEU A 209 16.52 -4.47 13.78
N LEU A 210 15.32 -4.38 13.20
CA LEU A 210 15.08 -4.62 11.79
C LEU A 210 15.81 -3.61 10.91
N LYS A 211 15.81 -2.32 11.27
CA LYS A 211 16.58 -1.28 10.56
C LYS A 211 18.06 -1.63 10.50
N LYS A 212 18.64 -2.06 11.62
CA LYS A 212 20.04 -2.47 11.69
C LYS A 212 20.32 -3.66 10.77
N TYR A 213 19.48 -4.69 10.83
CA TYR A 213 19.60 -5.89 9.99
C TYR A 213 19.52 -5.57 8.50
N ILE A 214 18.57 -4.72 8.08
CA ILE A 214 18.41 -4.32 6.67
C ILE A 214 19.66 -3.56 6.19
N SER A 215 20.19 -2.65 6.99
CA SER A 215 21.42 -1.93 6.65
C SER A 215 22.61 -2.88 6.49
N GLU A 216 22.76 -3.87 7.37
CA GLU A 216 23.81 -4.89 7.27
C GLU A 216 23.67 -5.74 5.98
N GLN A 217 22.46 -6.18 5.64
CA GLN A 217 22.17 -6.92 4.41
C GLN A 217 22.47 -6.09 3.15
N GLN A 218 22.11 -4.81 3.14
CA GLN A 218 22.41 -3.91 2.02
C GLN A 218 23.91 -3.72 1.81
N ILE A 219 24.69 -3.59 2.89
CA ILE A 219 26.15 -3.50 2.82
C ILE A 219 26.74 -4.80 2.25
N GLN A 220 26.28 -5.96 2.73
CA GLN A 220 26.74 -7.26 2.23
C GLN A 220 26.47 -7.43 0.72
N LEU A 221 25.28 -7.04 0.25
CA LEU A 221 24.94 -7.10 -1.17
C LEU A 221 25.82 -6.16 -2.02
N LEU A 222 26.12 -4.95 -1.51
CA LEU A 222 27.01 -4.01 -2.19
C LEU A 222 28.45 -4.56 -2.29
N ASP A 223 28.93 -5.24 -1.25
CA ASP A 223 30.26 -5.82 -1.25
C ASP A 223 30.37 -7.04 -2.19
N LEU A 224 29.32 -7.87 -2.26
CA LEU A 224 29.23 -8.97 -3.23
C LEU A 224 29.24 -8.46 -4.68
N ASN A 225 28.49 -7.39 -4.97
CA ASN A 225 28.43 -6.80 -6.31
C ASN A 225 29.73 -6.11 -6.75
N LYS A 226 30.61 -5.71 -5.81
CA LYS A 226 31.94 -5.17 -6.13
C LYS A 226 32.98 -6.24 -6.46
N GLN A 227 32.71 -7.50 -6.08
CA GLN A 227 33.62 -8.64 -6.29
C GLN A 227 33.35 -9.38 -7.61
N GLN A 228 32.28 -9.05 -8.32
CA GLN A 228 31.90 -9.58 -9.64
C GLN A 228 32.27 -8.59 -10.74
#